data_AF-A0A2B7XHY3-F1
#
_entry.id   AF-A0A2B7XHY3-F1
#
_cell.length_a   1.000
_cell.length_b   1.000
_cell.length_c   1.000
_cell.angle_alpha   90.00
_cell.angle_beta   90.00
_cell.angle_gamma   90.00
#
_symmetry.space_group_name_H-M   'P 1'
#
loop_
_entity.id
_entity.type
_entity.pdbx_description
1 polymer ?
#
loop_
_entity_poly.entity_id
_entity_poly.type
_entity_poly.pdbx_seq_one_letter_code
_entity_poly.pdbx_strand_id
1 'polypeptide(L)'
;MILRSLFLTLASTLASVPQAASTSTTEVQAVLANPELKLNRILFATRAYWMRRAKQALSDLGSPCPFAAFGTVIVNHTSPEELGDLICIGVNANS
;
A
#
# COMPACT_ATOMS: atom_id res chain seq x y z
N MET A 1 27.34 -48.51 0.06
CA MET A 1 26.29 -48.48 -0.97
C MET A 1 25.55 -47.16 -0.82
N ILE A 2 25.65 -46.33 -1.86
CA ILE A 2 25.20 -44.94 -1.97
C ILE A 2 23.67 -44.89 -2.00
N LEU A 3 23.05 -43.94 -1.29
CA LEU A 3 21.77 -43.36 -1.71
C LEU A 3 21.59 -41.97 -1.08
N ARG A 4 22.28 -40.94 -1.61
CA ARG A 4 21.73 -39.92 -2.53
C ARG A 4 20.36 -39.35 -2.11
N SER A 5 20.46 -38.25 -1.38
CA SER A 5 19.67 -37.00 -1.42
C SER A 5 18.39 -36.97 -2.27
N LEU A 6 17.27 -36.65 -1.63
CA LEU A 6 16.14 -35.94 -2.25
C LEU A 6 15.93 -34.62 -1.51
N PHE A 7 16.60 -33.56 -1.97
CA PHE A 7 16.21 -32.20 -1.67
C PHE A 7 15.09 -31.83 -2.64
N LEU A 8 13.85 -31.72 -2.16
CA LEU A 8 12.77 -31.10 -2.94
C LEU A 8 13.00 -29.58 -2.95
N THR A 9 13.69 -29.06 -3.97
CA THR A 9 13.68 -27.63 -4.26
C THR A 9 12.36 -27.28 -4.93
N LEU A 10 11.44 -26.66 -4.18
CA LEU A 10 10.26 -26.02 -4.74
C LEU A 10 10.71 -24.75 -5.47
N ALA A 11 10.96 -24.85 -6.77
CA ALA A 11 11.27 -23.70 -7.60
C ALA A 11 10.02 -22.82 -7.70
N SER A 12 9.99 -21.75 -6.90
CA SER A 12 8.93 -20.74 -6.97
C SER A 12 9.12 -19.96 -8.27
N THR A 13 8.30 -20.22 -9.29
CA THR A 13 8.27 -19.41 -10.49
C THR A 13 7.76 -18.02 -10.12
N LEU A 14 8.64 -17.02 -10.08
CA LEU A 14 8.22 -15.62 -10.12
C LEU A 14 7.56 -15.38 -11.47
N ALA A 15 6.23 -15.39 -11.50
CA ALA A 15 5.49 -14.88 -12.65
C ALA A 15 5.73 -13.37 -12.71
N SER A 16 6.62 -12.94 -13.60
CA SER A 16 6.82 -11.53 -13.91
C SER A 16 5.51 -10.97 -14.48
N VAL A 17 4.75 -10.25 -13.66
CA VAL A 17 3.60 -9.49 -14.13
C VAL A 17 4.11 -8.49 -15.18
N PRO A 18 3.54 -8.43 -16.40
CA PRO A 18 3.90 -7.41 -17.35
C PRO A 18 3.49 -6.05 -16.78
N GLN A 19 4.48 -5.26 -16.37
CA GLN A 19 4.25 -3.90 -15.92
C GLN A 19 3.97 -3.04 -17.16
N ALA A 20 2.71 -2.72 -17.38
CA ALA A 20 2.33 -1.69 -18.34
C ALA A 20 3.05 -0.38 -17.96
N ALA A 21 3.99 0.04 -18.79
CA ALA A 21 4.71 1.30 -18.62
C ALA A 21 3.71 2.45 -18.78
N SER A 22 3.27 3.01 -17.65
CA SER A 22 2.45 4.21 -17.59
C SER A 22 3.38 5.40 -17.36
N THR A 23 3.78 6.06 -18.45
CA THR A 23 4.76 7.16 -18.42
C THR A 23 4.29 8.38 -17.61
N SER A 24 2.98 8.55 -17.36
CA SER A 24 2.45 9.68 -16.56
C SER A 24 2.42 9.43 -15.04
N THR A 25 2.53 8.18 -14.58
CA THR A 25 2.43 7.84 -13.16
C THR A 25 3.72 8.15 -12.42
N THR A 26 4.87 8.05 -13.09
CA THR A 26 6.20 8.20 -12.49
C THR A 26 6.44 9.60 -11.93
N GLU A 27 5.99 10.64 -12.63
CA GLU A 27 6.17 12.03 -12.20
C GLU A 27 5.30 12.36 -10.98
N VAL A 28 4.02 11.97 -10.99
CA VAL A 28 3.11 12.15 -9.85
C VAL A 28 3.62 11.38 -8.63
N GLN A 29 4.07 10.14 -8.82
CA GLN A 29 4.62 9.33 -7.74
C GLN A 29 5.87 9.96 -7.13
N ALA A 30 6.77 10.53 -7.95
CA ALA A 30 7.97 11.20 -7.49
C ALA A 30 7.65 12.44 -6.65
N VAL A 31 6.67 13.25 -7.09
CA VAL A 31 6.20 14.42 -6.33
C VAL A 31 5.59 13.98 -4.99
N LEU A 32 4.74 12.95 -4.99
CA LEU A 32 4.13 12.42 -3.76
C LEU A 32 5.17 11.78 -2.83
N ALA A 33 6.23 11.18 -3.35
CA ALA A 33 7.28 10.52 -2.57
C ALA A 33 8.31 11.48 -1.98
N ASN A 34 8.33 12.76 -2.38
CA ASN A 34 9.31 13.72 -1.90
C ASN A 34 9.11 14.03 -0.39
N PRO A 35 10.12 13.76 0.47
CA PRO A 35 10.04 13.98 1.92
C PRO A 35 9.99 15.45 2.33
N GLU A 36 10.60 16.33 1.52
CA GLU A 36 10.67 17.78 1.78
C GLU A 36 9.38 18.50 1.35
N LEU A 37 8.51 17.82 0.60
CA LEU A 37 7.33 18.44 0.02
C LEU A 37 6.14 18.45 0.99
N LYS A 38 5.66 19.66 1.29
CA LYS A 38 4.41 19.89 1.99
C LYS A 38 3.28 20.11 0.99
N LEU A 39 2.46 19.09 0.76
CA LEU A 39 1.32 19.14 -0.14
C LEU A 39 0.07 19.53 0.63
N ASN A 40 -0.62 20.59 0.22
CA ASN A 40 -1.84 21.09 0.88
C ASN A 40 -1.66 21.32 2.39
N ARG A 41 -0.47 21.77 2.80
CA ARG A 41 -0.07 21.93 4.20
C ARG A 41 0.09 20.62 5.00
N ILE A 42 0.06 19.46 4.35
CA ILE A 42 0.27 18.15 4.97
C ILE A 42 1.72 17.70 4.73
N LEU A 43 2.44 17.42 5.82
CA LEU A 43 3.83 16.95 5.77
C LEU A 43 3.91 15.55 5.15
N PHE A 44 5.05 15.23 4.52
CA PHE A 44 5.28 13.89 3.99
C PHE A 44 5.09 12.79 5.05
N ALA A 45 5.59 13.00 6.27
CA ALA A 45 5.45 12.04 7.36
C ALA A 45 3.99 11.70 7.65
N THR A 46 3.10 12.70 7.69
CA THR A 46 1.65 12.53 7.87
C THR A 46 1.03 11.76 6.70
N ARG A 47 1.36 12.10 5.46
CA ARG A 47 0.87 11.37 4.27
C ARG A 47 1.31 9.91 4.27
N ALA A 48 2.58 9.66 4.61
CA ALA A 48 3.16 8.33 4.69
C ALA A 48 2.55 7.50 5.83
N TYR A 49 2.22 8.13 6.97
CA TYR A 49 1.50 7.50 8.07
C TYR A 49 0.13 6.98 7.59
N TRP A 50 -0.67 7.84 6.95
CA TRP A 50 -2.01 7.46 6.48
C TRP A 50 -1.97 6.41 5.36
N MET A 51 -0.99 6.47 4.46
CA MET A 51 -0.78 5.43 3.46
C MET A 51 -0.47 4.06 4.09
N ARG A 52 0.33 4.02 5.15
CA ARG A 52 0.57 2.78 5.90
C ARG A 52 -0.70 2.30 6.60
N ARG A 53 -1.47 3.21 7.21
CA ARG A 53 -2.75 2.88 7.88
C ARG A 53 -3.79 2.31 6.90
N ALA A 54 -3.88 2.86 5.69
CA ALA A 54 -4.75 2.37 4.63
C ALA A 54 -4.39 0.95 4.19
N LYS A 55 -3.09 0.64 4.06
CA LYS A 55 -2.64 -0.74 3.77
C LYS A 55 -2.92 -1.69 4.92
N GLN A 56 -2.70 -1.26 6.16
CA GLN A 56 -2.97 -2.06 7.36
C GLN A 56 -4.46 -2.45 7.49
N ALA A 57 -5.37 -1.60 6.98
CA ALA A 57 -6.81 -1.87 6.97
C ALA A 57 -7.17 -3.22 6.33
N LEU A 58 -6.39 -3.66 5.33
CA LEU A 58 -6.60 -4.94 4.63
C LEU A 58 -6.56 -6.13 5.59
N SER A 59 -5.67 -6.09 6.58
CA SER A 59 -5.57 -7.12 7.61
C SER A 59 -6.58 -6.89 8.73
N ASP A 60 -6.77 -5.64 9.15
CA ASP A 60 -7.64 -5.31 10.30
C ASP A 60 -9.12 -5.65 10.04
N LEU A 61 -9.60 -5.48 8.80
CA LEU A 61 -11.01 -5.65 8.45
C LEU A 61 -11.35 -7.03 7.86
N GLY A 62 -10.36 -7.91 7.65
CA GLY A 62 -10.57 -9.35 7.41
C GLY A 62 -11.34 -9.77 6.14
N SER A 63 -11.67 -8.86 5.23
CA SER A 63 -12.42 -9.14 3.99
C SER A 63 -11.90 -8.42 2.72
N PRO A 64 -10.58 -8.31 2.48
CA PRO A 64 -10.12 -7.67 1.25
C PRO A 64 -10.35 -8.56 0.02
N CYS A 65 -10.71 -7.96 -1.11
CA CYS A 65 -10.78 -8.64 -2.40
C CYS A 65 -9.46 -9.37 -2.74
N PRO A 66 -9.48 -10.68 -3.11
CA PRO A 66 -8.25 -11.45 -3.33
C PRO A 66 -7.47 -11.07 -4.59
N PHE A 67 -8.12 -10.39 -5.55
CA PHE A 67 -7.52 -10.04 -6.84
C PHE A 67 -6.98 -8.61 -6.89
N ALA A 68 -7.55 -7.72 -6.09
CA ALA A 68 -7.23 -6.29 -6.11
C ALA A 68 -7.50 -5.68 -4.73
N ALA A 69 -6.74 -6.11 -3.73
CA ALA A 69 -6.85 -5.60 -2.37
C ALA A 69 -6.65 -4.06 -2.35
N PHE A 70 -7.66 -3.34 -1.89
CA PHE A 70 -7.67 -1.88 -1.83
C PHE A 70 -8.16 -1.43 -0.45
N GLY A 71 -7.34 -0.61 0.21
CA GLY A 71 -7.67 0.01 1.48
C GLY A 71 -7.69 1.53 1.35
N THR A 72 -8.58 2.18 2.10
CA THR A 72 -8.78 3.62 2.09
C THR A 72 -8.87 4.19 3.51
N VAL A 73 -8.44 5.44 3.66
CA VAL A 73 -8.61 6.26 4.86
C VAL A 73 -9.13 7.63 4.44
N ILE A 74 -10.09 8.17 5.17
CA ILE A 74 -10.55 9.56 5.03
C ILE A 74 -10.20 10.29 6.32
N VAL A 75 -9.47 11.40 6.18
CA VAL A 75 -8.90 12.15 7.30
C VAL A 75 -9.27 13.62 7.17
N ASN A 76 -9.71 14.23 8.26
CA ASN A 76 -9.92 15.66 8.37
C ASN A 76 -8.65 16.37 8.86
N HIS A 77 -8.01 17.15 7.98
CA HIS A 77 -6.80 17.91 8.31
C HIS A 77 -7.08 19.38 8.71
N THR A 78 -8.33 19.73 9.03
CA THR A 78 -8.64 21.06 9.61
C THR A 78 -8.48 21.09 11.13
N SER A 79 -8.33 19.93 11.78
CA SER A 79 -8.08 19.84 13.21
C SER A 79 -6.65 20.30 13.56
N PRO A 80 -6.40 20.72 14.80
CA PRO A 80 -5.06 21.13 15.24
C PRO A 80 -4.11 19.93 15.43
N GLU A 81 -4.59 18.69 15.30
CA GLU A 81 -3.74 17.50 15.47
C GLU A 81 -2.76 17.34 14.30
N GLU A 82 -1.52 16.95 14.61
CA GLU A 82 -0.46 16.79 13.62
C GLU A 82 -0.80 15.75 12.54
N LEU A 83 -1.56 14.71 12.91
CA LEU A 83 -2.04 13.69 11.98
C LEU A 83 -3.38 14.03 11.34
N GLY A 84 -4.14 14.98 11.88
CA GLY A 84 -5.55 15.19 11.58
C GLY A 84 -6.46 14.10 12.16
N ASP A 85 -7.77 14.28 12.02
CA ASP A 85 -8.77 13.42 12.64
C ASP A 85 -9.22 12.33 11.66
N LEU A 86 -9.12 11.05 12.05
CA LEU A 86 -9.64 9.95 11.25
C LEU A 86 -11.18 10.01 11.20
N ILE A 87 -11.74 10.13 10.00
CA ILE A 87 -13.19 10.07 9.78
C ILE A 87 -13.65 8.64 9.55
N CYS A 88 -13.01 7.93 8.62
CA CYS A 88 -13.31 6.52 8.38
C CYS A 88 -12.17 5.76 7.71
N ILE A 89 -12.26 4.43 7.80
CA ILE A 89 -11.36 3.47 7.16
C ILE A 89 -12.20 2.41 6.46
N GLY A 90 -11.74 1.92 5.31
CA GLY A 90 -12.48 0.93 4.54
C GLY A 90 -11.58 0.05 3.69
N VAL A 91 -12.09 -1.12 3.32
CA VAL A 91 -11.49 -2.03 2.35
C VAL A 91 -12.52 -2.42 1.32
N ASN A 92 -12.09 -2.70 0.09
CA ASN A 92 -12.98 -3.31 -0.89
C ASN A 92 -13.26 -4.77 -0.54
N ALA A 93 -14.51 -5.21 -0.69
CA ALA A 93 -14.92 -6.59 -0.53
C ALA A 93 -15.21 -7.24 -1.89
N ASN A 94 -15.19 -8.58 -1.95
CA ASN A 94 -15.70 -9.33 -3.09
C ASN A 94 -17.23 -9.43 -2.97
N SER A 95 -17.97 -8.84 -3.91
CA SER A 95 -19.44 -8.85 -3.96
C SER A 95 -19.95 -9.75 -5.07
#